data_AF-W4MG95-F1
#
_entry.id   AF-W4MG95-F1
#
_cell.length_a   1.000
_cell.length_b   1.000
_cell.length_c   1.000
_cell.angle_alpha   90.00
_cell.angle_beta   90.00
_cell.angle_gamma   90.00
#
_symmetry.space_group_name_H-M   'P 1'
#
loop_
_entity.id
_entity.type
_entity.pdbx_description
1 polymer ?
#
loop_
_entity_poly.entity_id
_entity_poly.type
_entity_poly.pdbx_seq_one_letter_code
_entity_poly.pdbx_strand_id
1 'polypeptide(L)'
;MNPTTEFAGAFQVIAMDQRNAGGRSRAPITSQDSWDSYTADHIAVLDHLGIEQCHLYGQCIGGPFILNLIQAQPQRIVSAGLAQPIGRVEAALPPRTERFNMWANTLTDHPEVSEQVLDAFCQNLYGPGFAYCVDRAFVSETEASPCR
;
A
#
# COMPACT_ATOMS: atom_id res chain seq x y z
N MET A 1 -9.53 15.93 -7.67
CA MET A 1 -8.78 16.48 -6.53
C MET A 1 -7.35 16.00 -6.62
N ASN A 2 -6.36 16.88 -6.50
CA ASN A 2 -4.97 16.47 -6.33
C ASN A 2 -4.56 16.67 -4.85
N PRO A 3 -4.46 15.60 -4.04
CA PRO A 3 -4.23 15.74 -2.60
C PRO A 3 -2.92 16.48 -2.27
N THR A 4 -1.91 16.41 -3.15
CA THR A 4 -0.63 17.06 -2.88
C THR A 4 -0.71 18.57 -2.95
N THR A 5 -1.63 19.12 -3.74
CA THR A 5 -1.83 20.58 -3.85
C THR A 5 -2.88 21.07 -2.88
N GLU A 6 -3.96 20.30 -2.67
CA GLU A 6 -5.06 20.69 -1.79
C GLU A 6 -4.64 20.76 -0.31
N PHE A 7 -3.77 19.84 0.13
CA PHE A 7 -3.33 19.80 1.53
C PHE A 7 -2.10 20.67 1.83
N ALA A 8 -1.38 21.14 0.80
CA ALA A 8 -0.14 21.90 0.97
C ALA A 8 -0.32 23.24 1.70
N GLY A 9 -1.54 23.79 1.76
CA GLY A 9 -1.83 25.03 2.49
C GLY A 9 -1.89 24.86 4.02
N ALA A 10 -2.07 23.63 4.51
CA ALA A 10 -2.27 23.34 5.93
C ALA A 10 -1.32 22.27 6.49
N PHE A 11 -0.70 21.47 5.62
CA PHE A 11 0.14 20.34 6.01
C PHE A 11 1.47 20.34 5.23
N GLN A 12 2.52 19.83 5.87
CA GLN A 12 3.69 19.35 5.13
C GLN A 12 3.30 18.06 4.40
N VAL A 13 3.21 18.14 3.08
CA VAL A 13 2.82 17.00 2.24
C VAL A 13 4.06 16.19 1.87
N ILE A 14 4.02 14.90 2.19
CA ILE A 14 5.03 13.92 1.76
C ILE A 14 4.35 12.93 0.81
N ALA A 15 4.68 13.02 -0.47
CA ALA A 15 4.23 12.09 -1.48
C ALA A 15 5.32 11.03 -1.70
N MET A 16 5.14 9.87 -1.08
CA MET A 16 6.05 8.74 -1.22
C MET A 16 5.75 7.98 -2.50
N ASP A 17 6.77 7.86 -3.35
CA ASP A 17 6.73 6.99 -4.52
C ASP A 17 7.03 5.54 -4.10
N GLN A 18 6.12 4.63 -4.41
CA GLN A 18 6.25 3.22 -4.06
C GLN A 18 7.34 2.57 -4.92
N ARG A 19 8.14 1.68 -4.31
CA ARG A 19 9.17 0.92 -5.06
C ARG A 19 8.53 0.25 -6.28
N ASN A 20 9.18 0.39 -7.43
CA ASN A 20 8.84 -0.28 -8.68
C ASN A 20 7.46 0.10 -9.27
N ALA A 21 6.84 1.21 -8.84
CA ALA A 21 5.50 1.62 -9.26
C ALA A 21 5.48 2.65 -10.42
N GLY A 22 6.54 2.70 -11.23
CA GLY A 22 6.65 3.60 -12.39
C GLY A 22 7.20 5.01 -12.08
N GLY A 23 7.46 5.32 -10.80
CA GLY A 23 8.22 6.50 -10.41
C GLY A 23 9.74 6.29 -10.43
N ARG A 24 10.45 6.92 -9.49
CA ARG A 24 11.92 6.85 -9.32
C ARG A 24 12.38 5.86 -8.26
N SER A 25 11.50 5.44 -7.35
CA SER A 25 11.84 4.45 -6.31
C SER A 25 12.06 3.07 -6.93
N ARG A 26 13.12 2.39 -6.52
CA ARG A 26 13.52 1.06 -7.00
C ARG A 26 14.01 0.20 -5.84
N ALA A 27 13.67 -1.08 -5.86
CA ALA A 27 14.25 -2.11 -4.99
C ALA A 27 14.08 -3.49 -5.65
N PRO A 28 14.91 -4.49 -5.31
CA PRO A 28 14.72 -5.84 -5.81
C PRO A 28 13.30 -6.36 -5.52
N ILE A 29 12.78 -7.18 -6.44
CA ILE A 29 11.50 -7.88 -6.26
C ILE A 29 11.79 -9.34 -5.99
N THR A 30 11.26 -9.85 -4.89
CA THR A 30 11.50 -11.22 -4.42
C THR A 30 10.18 -11.94 -4.17
N SER A 31 10.23 -13.27 -4.13
CA SER A 31 9.07 -14.10 -3.79
C SER A 31 8.57 -13.93 -2.35
N GLN A 32 9.32 -13.19 -1.51
CA GLN A 32 8.95 -12.90 -0.12
C GLN A 32 8.31 -11.52 0.04
N ASP A 33 8.33 -10.68 -0.99
CA ASP A 33 7.75 -9.36 -0.88
C ASP A 33 6.22 -9.44 -0.74
N SER A 34 5.71 -8.64 0.19
CA SER A 34 4.30 -8.59 0.59
C SER A 34 3.93 -7.16 0.98
N TRP A 35 2.72 -6.95 1.51
CA TRP A 35 2.34 -5.66 2.09
C TRP A 35 3.30 -5.19 3.19
N ASP A 36 3.94 -6.11 3.92
CA ASP A 36 4.89 -5.78 4.98
C ASP A 36 6.18 -5.17 4.43
N SER A 37 6.64 -5.59 3.24
CA SER A 37 7.78 -4.98 2.55
C SER A 37 7.53 -3.49 2.27
N TYR A 38 6.30 -3.13 1.90
CA TYR A 38 5.90 -1.75 1.65
C TYR A 38 5.70 -1.00 2.97
N THR A 39 5.13 -1.63 4.00
CA THR A 39 5.01 -1.01 5.33
C THR A 39 6.38 -0.70 5.92
N ALA A 40 7.37 -1.57 5.74
CA ALA A 40 8.75 -1.32 6.15
C ALA A 40 9.33 -0.08 5.47
N ASP A 41 9.05 0.15 4.18
CA ASP A 41 9.48 1.38 3.50
C ASP A 41 8.82 2.63 4.07
N HIS A 42 7.50 2.58 4.32
CA HIS A 42 6.80 3.72 4.90
C HIS A 42 7.39 4.09 6.27
N ILE A 43 7.66 3.09 7.11
CA ILE A 43 8.30 3.29 8.41
C ILE A 43 9.71 3.88 8.21
N ALA A 44 10.51 3.33 7.30
CA ALA A 44 11.85 3.84 7.04
C ALA A 44 11.85 5.31 6.55
N VAL A 45 10.87 5.71 5.74
CA VAL A 45 10.69 7.10 5.32
C VAL A 45 10.32 7.99 6.51
N LEU A 46 9.37 7.57 7.34
CA LEU A 46 8.97 8.33 8.53
C LEU A 46 10.14 8.50 9.51
N ASP A 47 10.90 7.43 9.75
CA ASP A 47 12.05 7.44 10.65
C ASP A 47 13.18 8.31 10.09
N HIS A 48 13.47 8.22 8.78
CA HIS A 48 14.46 9.07 8.12
C HIS A 48 14.12 10.57 8.22
N LEU A 49 12.83 10.91 8.14
CA LEU A 49 12.34 12.28 8.25
C LEU A 49 12.11 12.74 9.71
N GLY A 50 12.26 11.84 10.69
CA GLY A 50 12.00 12.15 12.10
C GLY A 50 10.53 12.41 12.43
N ILE A 51 9.60 11.78 11.71
CA ILE A 51 8.15 11.99 11.87
C ILE A 51 7.59 10.97 12.84
N GLU A 52 7.24 11.42 14.04
CA GLU A 52 6.65 10.56 15.08
C GLU A 52 5.18 10.25 14.80
N GLN A 53 4.40 11.22 14.33
CA GLN A 53 2.99 11.02 14.02
C GLN A 53 2.60 11.71 12.71
N CYS A 54 1.71 11.09 11.95
CA CYS A 54 1.23 11.63 10.68
C CYS A 54 -0.25 11.33 10.41
N HIS A 55 -0.80 12.10 9.48
CA HIS A 55 -2.04 11.76 8.79
C HIS A 55 -1.71 10.99 7.52
N LEU A 56 -2.54 10.01 7.18
CA LEU A 56 -2.39 9.24 5.95
C LEU A 56 -3.54 9.52 4.98
N TYR A 57 -3.23 9.57 3.70
CA TYR A 57 -4.24 9.64 2.63
C TYR A 57 -3.84 8.70 1.49
N GLY A 58 -4.77 7.89 1.02
CA GLY A 58 -4.50 6.88 0.00
C GLY A 58 -5.71 6.61 -0.86
N GLN A 59 -5.46 6.41 -2.15
CA GLN A 59 -6.47 6.07 -3.16
C GLN A 59 -6.22 4.68 -3.73
N CYS A 60 -7.28 3.92 -4.02
CA CYS A 60 -7.16 2.61 -4.67
C CYS A 60 -6.24 1.67 -3.86
N ILE A 61 -5.06 1.34 -4.39
CA ILE A 61 -4.03 0.54 -3.70
C ILE A 61 -3.46 1.20 -2.45
N GLY A 62 -3.59 2.53 -2.32
CA GLY A 62 -3.26 3.26 -1.11
C GLY A 62 -4.04 2.81 0.12
N GLY A 63 -5.21 2.21 -0.07
CA GLY A 63 -6.03 1.67 1.03
C GLY A 63 -5.30 0.61 1.84
N PRO A 64 -4.95 -0.53 1.22
CA PRO A 64 -4.16 -1.57 1.86
C PRO A 64 -2.82 -1.09 2.47
N PHE A 65 -2.08 -0.20 1.80
CA PHE A 65 -0.83 0.35 2.38
C PHE A 65 -1.08 1.05 3.72
N ILE A 66 -2.13 1.86 3.79
CA ILE A 66 -2.50 2.59 5.01
C ILE A 66 -2.97 1.62 6.10
N LEU A 67 -3.85 0.67 5.75
CA LEU A 67 -4.39 -0.28 6.72
C LEU A 67 -3.30 -1.18 7.32
N ASN A 68 -2.33 -1.64 6.50
CA ASN A 68 -1.22 -2.43 6.99
C ASN A 68 -0.30 -1.61 7.92
N LEU A 69 -0.07 -0.33 7.60
CA LEU A 69 0.70 0.57 8.47
C LEU A 69 -0.02 0.87 9.80
N ILE A 70 -1.35 1.07 9.78
CA ILE A 70 -2.15 1.23 11.01
C ILE A 70 -2.07 -0.03 11.86
N GLN A 71 -2.13 -1.22 11.26
CA GLN A 71 -2.00 -2.48 11.98
C GLN A 71 -0.61 -2.62 12.63
N ALA A 72 0.44 -2.23 11.91
CA ALA A 72 1.82 -2.36 12.38
C ALA A 72 2.22 -1.30 13.41
N GLN A 73 1.84 -0.03 13.22
CA GLN A 73 2.23 1.10 14.07
C GLN A 73 1.10 2.09 14.32
N PRO A 74 0.01 1.68 15.01
CA PRO A 74 -1.15 2.56 15.24
C PRO A 74 -0.80 3.85 15.99
N GLN A 75 0.20 3.82 16.87
CA GLN A 75 0.68 4.97 17.63
C GLN A 75 1.21 6.13 16.76
N ARG A 76 1.61 5.84 15.51
CA ARG A 76 2.13 6.84 14.57
C ARG A 76 1.01 7.52 13.77
N ILE A 77 -0.23 7.05 13.84
CA ILE A 77 -1.30 7.48 12.92
C ILE A 77 -2.34 8.33 13.67
N VAL A 78 -2.43 9.61 13.30
CA VAL A 78 -3.41 10.54 13.88
C VAL A 78 -4.78 10.37 13.22
N SER A 79 -4.82 10.25 11.90
CA SER A 79 -6.02 9.90 11.13
C SER A 79 -5.66 9.39 9.74
N ALA A 80 -6.61 8.72 9.09
CA ALA A 80 -6.43 8.17 7.75
C ALA A 80 -7.65 8.42 6.84
N GLY A 81 -7.40 8.91 5.63
CA GLY A 81 -8.39 9.05 4.56
C GLY A 81 -8.21 7.98 3.49
N LEU A 82 -9.16 7.04 3.39
CA LEU A 82 -9.19 6.00 2.37
C LEU A 82 -10.19 6.38 1.27
N ALA A 83 -9.70 6.70 0.08
CA ALA A 83 -10.53 7.09 -1.05
C ALA A 83 -10.62 5.96 -2.08
N GLN A 84 -11.78 5.30 -2.16
CA GLN A 84 -12.04 4.19 -3.08
C GLN A 84 -10.97 3.07 -2.96
N PRO A 85 -10.75 2.51 -1.76
CA PRO A 85 -9.71 1.50 -1.56
C PRO A 85 -10.01 0.22 -2.35
N ILE A 86 -8.96 -0.48 -2.78
CA ILE A 86 -9.11 -1.83 -3.34
C ILE A 86 -9.31 -2.86 -2.24
N GLY A 87 -10.00 -3.94 -2.59
CA GLY A 87 -10.21 -5.09 -1.72
C GLY A 87 -10.91 -6.21 -2.45
N ARG A 88 -11.13 -7.32 -1.75
CA ARG A 88 -11.88 -8.48 -2.23
C ARG A 88 -12.99 -8.86 -1.26
N VAL A 89 -14.23 -8.79 -1.72
CA VAL A 89 -15.41 -9.26 -0.96
C VAL A 89 -15.64 -10.75 -1.14
N GLU A 90 -15.31 -11.30 -2.32
CA GLU A 90 -15.48 -12.71 -2.65
C GLU A 90 -14.42 -13.60 -1.96
N ALA A 91 -14.82 -14.80 -1.58
CA ALA A 91 -13.91 -15.75 -0.94
C ALA A 91 -12.90 -16.35 -1.95
N ALA A 92 -13.32 -16.55 -3.19
CA ALA A 92 -12.48 -17.10 -4.24
C ALA A 92 -11.35 -16.13 -4.58
N LEU A 93 -10.13 -16.67 -4.71
CA LEU A 93 -8.99 -15.93 -5.19
C LEU A 93 -9.12 -15.73 -6.71
N PRO A 94 -9.18 -14.48 -7.23
CA PRO A 94 -9.17 -14.25 -8.66
C PRO A 94 -7.82 -14.65 -9.27
N PRO A 95 -7.79 -14.98 -10.58
CA PRO A 95 -6.53 -15.08 -11.31
C PRO A 95 -5.78 -13.75 -11.28
N ARG A 96 -4.49 -13.79 -11.60
CA ARG A 96 -3.67 -12.58 -11.78
C ARG A 96 -4.37 -11.61 -12.72
N THR A 97 -4.48 -10.35 -12.29
CA THR A 97 -5.22 -9.33 -13.06
C THR A 97 -4.42 -8.85 -14.26
N GLU A 98 -5.13 -8.41 -15.31
CA GLU A 98 -4.49 -7.77 -16.47
C GLU A 98 -3.66 -6.55 -16.06
N ARG A 99 -4.09 -5.80 -15.04
CA ARG A 99 -3.32 -4.66 -14.52
C ARG A 99 -1.99 -5.09 -13.92
N PHE A 100 -1.95 -6.21 -13.22
CA PHE A 100 -0.71 -6.76 -12.69
C PHE A 100 0.20 -7.22 -13.84
N ASN A 101 -0.33 -7.92 -14.85
CA ASN A 101 0.45 -8.33 -16.02
C ASN A 101 1.05 -7.13 -16.77
N MET A 102 0.24 -6.09 -17.00
CA MET A 102 0.71 -4.85 -17.62
C MET A 102 1.83 -4.20 -16.81
N TRP A 103 1.75 -4.19 -15.48
CA TRP A 103 2.83 -3.72 -14.62
C TRP A 103 4.07 -4.61 -14.70
N ALA A 104 3.91 -5.93 -14.62
CA ALA A 104 5.03 -6.87 -14.71
C ALA A 104 5.81 -6.71 -16.03
N ASN A 105 5.11 -6.45 -17.13
CA ASN A 105 5.72 -6.21 -18.44
C ASN A 105 6.57 -4.93 -18.51
N THR A 106 6.46 -4.00 -17.56
CA THR A 106 7.31 -2.79 -17.52
C THR A 106 8.64 -3.01 -16.81
N LEU A 107 8.81 -4.14 -16.10
CA LEU A 107 9.99 -4.47 -15.27
C LEU A 107 11.20 -4.93 -16.09
N THR A 108 11.52 -4.19 -17.16
CA THR A 108 12.62 -4.54 -18.09
C THR A 108 14.02 -4.40 -17.46
N ASP A 109 14.13 -3.69 -16.34
CA ASP A 109 15.36 -3.42 -15.58
C ASP A 109 15.51 -4.29 -14.31
N HIS A 110 14.69 -5.36 -14.17
CA HIS A 110 14.71 -6.29 -13.03
C HIS A 110 15.12 -7.71 -13.43
N PRO A 111 16.42 -8.02 -13.58
CA PRO A 111 16.88 -9.35 -14.01
C PRO A 111 16.58 -10.47 -13.01
N GLU A 112 16.31 -10.14 -11.74
CA GLU A 112 15.91 -11.08 -10.69
C GLU A 112 14.45 -11.56 -10.81
N VAL A 113 13.64 -10.87 -11.62
CA VAL A 113 12.21 -11.15 -11.74
C VAL A 113 11.98 -12.29 -12.73
N SER A 114 11.52 -13.43 -12.21
CA SER A 114 11.00 -14.55 -12.99
C SER A 114 9.48 -14.66 -12.83
N GLU A 115 8.81 -15.42 -13.70
CA GLU A 115 7.37 -15.71 -13.54
C GLU A 115 7.05 -16.33 -12.16
N GLN A 116 7.95 -17.18 -11.64
CA GLN A 116 7.78 -17.76 -10.31
C GLN A 116 7.84 -16.69 -9.21
N VAL A 117 8.74 -15.72 -9.32
CA VAL A 117 8.83 -14.58 -8.40
C VAL A 117 7.58 -13.73 -8.49
N LEU A 118 7.12 -13.41 -9.70
CA LEU A 118 5.89 -12.65 -9.93
C LEU A 118 4.67 -13.38 -9.36
N ASP A 119 4.60 -14.72 -9.47
CA ASP A 119 3.46 -15.52 -9.02
C ASP A 119 3.36 -15.48 -7.50
N ALA A 120 4.49 -15.73 -6.82
CA ALA A 120 4.58 -15.60 -5.38
C ALA A 120 4.28 -14.17 -4.93
N PHE A 121 4.84 -13.16 -5.59
CA PHE A 121 4.62 -11.76 -5.26
C PHE A 121 3.14 -11.35 -5.42
N CYS A 122 2.51 -11.73 -6.53
CA CYS A 122 1.07 -11.52 -6.76
C CYS A 122 0.22 -12.22 -5.69
N GLN A 123 0.60 -13.43 -5.30
CA GLN A 123 -0.08 -14.18 -4.26
C GLN A 123 0.07 -13.52 -2.89
N ASN A 124 1.24 -12.98 -2.56
CA ASN A 124 1.45 -12.27 -1.29
C ASN A 124 0.65 -10.97 -1.21
N LEU A 125 0.51 -10.26 -2.33
CA LEU A 125 -0.25 -9.01 -2.38
C LEU A 125 -1.76 -9.22 -2.47
N TYR A 126 -2.23 -10.16 -3.29
CA TYR A 126 -3.67 -10.28 -3.58
C TYR A 126 -4.28 -11.59 -3.09
N GLY A 127 -3.47 -12.53 -2.62
CA GLY A 127 -3.91 -13.76 -1.96
C GLY A 127 -4.79 -13.51 -0.75
N PRO A 128 -4.38 -12.65 0.20
CA PRO A 128 -5.19 -12.38 1.38
C PRO A 128 -6.54 -11.73 1.00
N GLY A 129 -7.59 -12.02 1.77
CA GLY A 129 -8.94 -11.53 1.48
C GLY A 129 -9.19 -10.09 1.94
N PHE A 130 -10.41 -9.60 1.71
CA PHE A 130 -10.91 -8.31 2.21
C PHE A 130 -10.07 -7.09 1.85
N ALA A 131 -9.22 -6.55 2.72
CA ALA A 131 -8.37 -5.41 2.42
C ALA A 131 -6.96 -5.81 1.94
N TYR A 132 -6.76 -7.09 1.60
CA TYR A 132 -5.50 -7.70 1.18
C TYR A 132 -4.38 -7.76 2.22
N CYS A 133 -4.51 -7.04 3.34
CA CYS A 133 -3.53 -7.01 4.42
C CYS A 133 -4.18 -7.23 5.80
N VAL A 134 -5.42 -6.77 5.97
CA VAL A 134 -6.18 -6.87 7.22
C VAL A 134 -7.56 -7.49 7.00
N ASP A 135 -8.15 -8.04 8.06
CA ASP A 135 -9.47 -8.66 8.03
C ASP A 135 -10.60 -7.67 8.39
N ARG A 136 -11.83 -8.18 8.36
CA ARG A 136 -13.04 -7.38 8.66
C ARG A 136 -13.12 -6.98 10.13
N ALA A 137 -12.63 -7.81 11.05
CA ALA A 137 -12.69 -7.54 12.47
C ALA A 137 -11.81 -6.33 12.80
N PHE A 138 -10.57 -6.34 12.31
CA PHE A 138 -9.64 -5.23 12.43
C PHE A 138 -10.24 -3.91 11.91
N VAL A 139 -10.80 -3.91 10.70
CA VAL A 139 -11.39 -2.69 10.12
C VAL A 139 -12.62 -2.23 10.90
N SER A 140 -13.41 -3.15 11.47
CA SER A 140 -14.58 -2.78 12.29
C SER A 140 -14.22 -2.17 13.65
N GLU A 141 -13.06 -2.53 14.20
CA GLU A 141 -12.54 -1.98 15.47
C GLU A 141 -11.76 -0.68 15.27
N THR A 142 -11.33 -0.40 14.04
CA THR A 142 -10.67 0.87 13.71
C THR A 142 -11.72 1.98 13.77
N GLU A 143 -11.57 2.97 14.66
CA GLU A 143 -12.53 4.07 14.82
C GLU A 143 -12.71 4.87 13.51
N ALA A 144 -13.70 4.47 12.71
CA ALA A 144 -14.04 5.13 11.46
C ALA A 144 -15.08 6.21 11.74
N SER A 145 -14.66 7.48 11.73
CA SER A 145 -15.62 8.58 11.61
C SER A 145 -16.10 8.62 10.16
N PRO A 146 -17.41 8.44 9.87
CA PRO A 146 -17.90 8.63 8.51
C PRO A 146 -17.59 10.06 8.07
N CYS A 147 -17.08 10.23 6.84
CA CYS A 147 -16.99 11.54 6.22
C CYS A 147 -18.40 12.16 6.24
N ARG A 148 -18.59 13.22 7.03
CA ARG A 148 -19.82 14.00 7.09
C ARG A 148 -19.80 15.08 6.03
#